data_AF-A0A1J3DL73-F1
#
_entry.id   AF-A0A1J3DL73-F1
#
_cell.length_a   1.000
_cell.length_b   1.000
_cell.length_c   1.000
_cell.angle_alpha   90.00
_cell.angle_beta   90.00
_cell.angle_gamma   90.00
#
_symmetry.space_group_name_H-M   'P 1'
#
loop_
_entity.id
_entity.type
_entity.pdbx_description
1 polymer ?
#
loop_
_entity_poly.entity_id
_entity_poly.type
_entity_poly.pdbx_seq_one_letter_code
_entity_poly.pdbx_strand_id
1 'polypeptide(L)'
;KDYKFGAAKMTNSDLTRIINSDEIQSVLRPKNSVAKLNTLKKNPLKNFGFLVKLNPYAIPARRAEILKSAPGKRKAVAENPEAKKKAQKAKKALKIRRKNFYADILAPVK
;
A
#
# COMPACT_ATOMS: atom_id res chain seq x y z
N LYS A 1 76.68 -27.62 1.46
CA LYS A 1 76.27 -28.09 0.11
C LYS A 1 74.79 -28.49 0.20
N ASP A 2 73.95 -27.66 0.86
CA ASP A 2 72.68 -28.12 1.46
C ASP A 2 71.64 -26.99 1.51
N TYR A 3 71.28 -26.43 0.35
CA TYR A 3 70.21 -25.44 0.24
C TYR A 3 68.89 -26.15 -0.04
N LYS A 4 67.91 -26.00 0.87
CA LYS A 4 66.56 -26.52 0.67
C LYS A 4 65.70 -25.45 0.02
N PHE A 5 65.08 -25.80 -1.11
CA PHE A 5 64.11 -24.94 -1.76
C PHE A 5 62.84 -24.83 -0.90
N GLY A 6 62.22 -23.65 -0.88
CA GLY A 6 60.99 -23.42 -0.13
C GLY A 6 59.86 -24.31 -0.64
N ALA A 7 59.21 -25.03 0.26
CA ALA A 7 58.03 -25.82 -0.10
C ALA A 7 56.86 -24.88 -0.47
N ALA A 8 56.14 -25.23 -1.54
CA ALA A 8 54.90 -24.53 -1.86
C ALA A 8 53.85 -24.76 -0.75
N LYS A 9 53.03 -23.75 -0.48
CA LYS A 9 51.96 -23.85 0.55
C LYS A 9 50.82 -24.79 0.14
N MET A 10 50.69 -25.06 -1.15
CA MET A 10 49.65 -25.92 -1.73
C MET A 10 50.33 -26.99 -2.57
N THR A 11 49.77 -28.20 -2.55
CA THR A 11 50.21 -29.31 -3.40
C THR A 11 49.80 -29.10 -4.85
N ASN A 12 48.57 -28.64 -5.08
CA ASN A 12 48.03 -28.28 -6.39
C ASN A 12 47.64 -26.81 -6.41
N SER A 13 48.02 -26.08 -7.46
CA SER A 13 47.69 -24.66 -7.64
C SER A 13 46.37 -24.42 -8.38
N ASP A 14 45.81 -25.44 -9.04
CA ASP A 14 44.56 -25.32 -9.79
C ASP A 14 43.34 -25.38 -8.87
N LEU A 15 42.96 -24.19 -8.40
CA LEU A 15 41.77 -23.99 -7.58
C LEU A 15 40.48 -24.32 -8.32
N THR A 16 40.43 -24.15 -9.65
CA THR A 16 39.19 -24.35 -10.43
C THR A 16 38.79 -25.81 -10.44
N ARG A 17 39.76 -26.72 -10.59
CA ARG A 17 39.53 -28.16 -10.51
C ARG A 17 39.08 -28.61 -9.12
N ILE A 18 39.70 -28.07 -8.08
CA ILE A 18 39.34 -28.39 -6.69
C ILE A 18 37.92 -27.93 -6.40
N ILE A 19 37.59 -26.67 -6.70
CA ILE A 19 36.27 -26.08 -6.44
C ILE A 19 35.17 -26.82 -7.20
N ASN A 20 35.41 -27.20 -8.45
CA ASN A 20 34.41 -27.88 -9.29
C ASN A 20 34.37 -29.40 -9.10
N SER A 21 35.08 -29.95 -8.11
CA SER A 21 35.03 -31.38 -7.80
C SER A 21 33.71 -31.76 -7.11
N ASP A 22 33.26 -33.00 -7.32
CA ASP A 22 31.99 -33.50 -6.79
C ASP A 22 31.94 -33.52 -5.25
N GLU A 23 33.08 -33.79 -4.61
CA GLU A 23 33.22 -33.77 -3.15
C GLU A 23 32.90 -32.39 -2.57
N ILE A 24 33.33 -31.32 -3.23
CA ILE A 24 33.10 -29.95 -2.77
C ILE A 24 31.70 -29.47 -3.16
N GLN A 25 31.28 -29.72 -4.41
CA GLN A 25 29.98 -29.25 -4.90
C GLN A 25 28.79 -29.96 -4.24
N SER A 26 28.94 -31.22 -3.81
CA SER A 26 27.89 -31.96 -3.10
C SER A 26 27.57 -31.40 -1.70
N VAL A 27 28.55 -30.81 -1.03
CA VAL A 27 28.41 -30.22 0.31
C VAL A 27 28.07 -28.73 0.24
N LEU A 28 28.36 -28.08 -0.88
CA LEU A 28 28.16 -26.65 -1.08
C LEU A 28 26.66 -26.28 -1.03
N ARG A 29 26.33 -25.23 -0.29
CA ARG A 29 24.98 -24.65 -0.29
C ARG A 29 24.70 -24.00 -1.66
N PRO A 30 23.46 -24.06 -2.16
CA PRO A 30 23.12 -23.39 -3.41
C PRO A 30 23.40 -21.89 -3.30
N LYS A 31 23.76 -21.30 -4.43
CA LYS A 31 24.06 -19.87 -4.51
C LYS A 31 22.85 -19.04 -4.07
N ASN A 32 23.04 -18.17 -3.09
CA ASN A 32 22.03 -17.19 -2.70
C ASN A 32 21.72 -16.27 -3.89
N SER A 33 20.45 -16.12 -4.24
CA SER A 33 20.05 -15.17 -5.29
C SER A 33 20.44 -13.76 -4.90
N VAL A 34 20.95 -12.99 -5.86
CA VAL A 34 21.30 -11.57 -5.65
C VAL A 34 20.09 -10.80 -5.12
N ALA A 35 20.33 -9.87 -4.20
CA ALA A 35 19.30 -8.97 -3.69
C ALA A 35 18.59 -8.28 -4.87
N LYS A 36 17.26 -8.39 -4.91
CA LYS A 36 16.46 -7.68 -5.92
C LYS A 36 16.79 -6.19 -5.79
N LEU A 37 17.19 -5.57 -6.91
CA LEU A 37 17.45 -4.13 -6.95
C LEU A 37 16.22 -3.39 -6.41
N ASN A 38 16.47 -2.37 -5.58
CA ASN A 38 15.41 -1.59 -4.98
C ASN A 38 14.65 -0.83 -6.08
N THR A 39 13.48 -1.34 -6.47
CA THR A 39 12.58 -0.63 -7.37
C THR A 39 12.09 0.67 -6.74
N LEU A 40 11.78 1.67 -7.56
CA LEU A 40 11.23 2.95 -7.10
C LEU A 40 10.00 2.74 -6.21
N LYS A 41 9.97 3.43 -5.06
CA LYS A 41 8.85 3.41 -4.10
C LYS A 41 7.64 4.12 -4.73
N LYS A 42 6.62 3.36 -5.14
CA LYS A 42 5.38 3.95 -5.69
C LYS A 42 4.43 4.36 -4.57
N ASN A 43 3.81 5.53 -4.69
CA ASN A 43 2.87 6.04 -3.71
C ASN A 43 1.50 5.33 -3.86
N PRO A 44 1.02 4.59 -2.84
CA PRO A 44 -0.23 3.83 -2.91
C PRO A 44 -1.48 4.72 -2.98
N LEU A 45 -1.43 5.95 -2.46
CA LEU A 45 -2.57 6.88 -2.53
C LEU A 45 -2.81 7.38 -3.96
N LYS A 46 -1.74 7.46 -4.76
CA LYS A 46 -1.81 7.87 -6.17
C LYS A 46 -1.89 6.68 -7.13
N ASN A 47 -1.32 5.53 -6.76
CA ASN A 47 -1.29 4.33 -7.60
C ASN A 47 -2.19 3.22 -7.02
N PHE A 48 -3.34 2.99 -7.65
CA PHE A 48 -4.32 2.00 -7.20
C PHE A 48 -3.77 0.58 -7.15
N GLY A 49 -2.91 0.16 -8.08
CA GLY A 49 -2.33 -1.19 -8.04
C GLY A 49 -1.48 -1.43 -6.78
N PHE A 50 -0.76 -0.40 -6.32
CA PHE A 50 -0.01 -0.46 -5.06
C PHE A 50 -0.93 -0.33 -3.85
N LEU A 51 -2.00 0.46 -3.94
CA LEU A 51 -3.04 0.50 -2.91
C LEU A 51 -3.65 -0.88 -2.67
N VAL A 52 -3.96 -1.61 -3.74
CA VAL A 52 -4.56 -2.95 -3.68
C VAL A 52 -3.61 -3.97 -3.06
N LYS A 53 -2.32 -3.91 -3.41
CA LYS A 53 -1.30 -4.76 -2.77
C LYS A 53 -1.21 -4.54 -1.27
N LEU A 54 -1.39 -3.30 -0.82
CA LEU A 54 -1.34 -2.94 0.59
C LEU A 54 -2.67 -3.23 1.30
N ASN A 55 -3.80 -2.94 0.65
CA ASN A 55 -5.14 -3.09 1.20
C ASN A 55 -6.04 -3.88 0.24
N PRO A 56 -6.38 -5.16 0.54
CA PRO A 56 -7.23 -5.97 -0.31
C PRO A 56 -8.66 -5.42 -0.43
N TYR A 57 -9.15 -4.68 0.58
CA TYR A 57 -10.48 -4.05 0.57
C TYR A 57 -10.55 -2.79 -0.31
N ALA A 58 -9.45 -2.33 -0.89
CA ALA A 58 -9.46 -1.20 -1.81
C ALA A 58 -10.31 -1.49 -3.07
N ILE A 59 -10.37 -2.75 -3.52
CA ILE A 59 -11.17 -3.16 -4.68
C ILE A 59 -12.68 -2.98 -4.43
N PRO A 60 -13.28 -3.63 -3.40
CA PRO A 60 -14.72 -3.49 -3.15
C PRO A 60 -15.09 -2.05 -2.77
N ALA A 61 -14.25 -1.33 -2.02
CA ALA A 61 -14.51 0.06 -1.68
C ALA A 61 -14.60 0.96 -2.93
N ARG A 62 -13.65 0.82 -3.86
CA ARG A 62 -13.65 1.56 -5.13
C ARG A 62 -14.87 1.22 -5.99
N ARG A 63 -15.25 -0.07 -6.05
CA ARG A 63 -16.45 -0.51 -6.77
C ARG A 63 -17.73 0.06 -6.17
N ALA A 64 -17.86 0.03 -4.84
CA ALA A 64 -19.00 0.59 -4.14
C ALA A 64 -19.11 2.11 -4.35
N GLU A 65 -17.99 2.82 -4.36
CA GLU A 65 -17.94 4.25 -4.66
C GLU A 65 -18.44 4.55 -6.09
N ILE A 66 -18.00 3.78 -7.08
CA ILE A 66 -18.46 3.92 -8.48
C ILE A 66 -19.97 3.68 -8.60
N LEU A 67 -20.49 2.64 -7.95
CA LEU A 67 -21.93 2.34 -7.96
C LEU A 67 -22.75 3.44 -7.27
N LYS A 68 -22.21 4.09 -6.24
CA LYS A 68 -22.84 5.24 -5.57
C LYS A 68 -22.74 6.53 -6.39
N SER A 69 -21.65 6.72 -7.13
CA SER A 69 -21.42 7.92 -7.94
C SER A 69 -22.13 7.89 -9.28
N ALA A 70 -22.55 6.71 -9.75
CA ALA A 70 -23.32 6.54 -10.98
C ALA A 70 -24.50 7.53 -11.06
N PRO A 71 -24.61 8.30 -12.16
CA PRO A 71 -25.54 9.42 -12.26
C PRO A 71 -27.00 9.00 -12.11
N GLY A 72 -27.35 7.77 -12.53
CA GLY A 72 -28.69 7.22 -12.37
C GLY A 72 -29.11 7.04 -10.91
N LYS A 73 -28.20 6.63 -10.02
CA LYS A 73 -28.53 6.46 -8.59
C LYS A 73 -28.63 7.80 -7.85
N ARG A 74 -27.77 8.77 -8.18
CA ARG A 74 -27.86 10.12 -7.59
C ARG A 74 -29.15 10.81 -7.96
N LYS A 75 -29.57 10.72 -9.23
CA LYS A 75 -30.85 11.25 -9.71
C LYS A 75 -32.03 10.51 -9.06
N ALA A 76 -32.02 9.18 -9.02
CA ALA A 76 -33.07 8.40 -8.39
C ALA A 76 -33.22 8.66 -6.88
N VAL A 77 -32.11 8.82 -6.14
CA VAL A 77 -32.14 9.20 -4.72
C VAL A 77 -32.61 10.65 -4.54
N ALA A 78 -32.21 11.55 -5.43
CA ALA A 78 -32.67 12.94 -5.42
C ALA A 78 -34.16 13.04 -5.76
N GLU A 79 -34.69 12.17 -6.61
CA GLU A 79 -36.09 12.13 -7.06
C GLU A 79 -37.00 11.39 -6.07
N ASN A 80 -36.47 10.49 -5.24
CA ASN A 80 -37.23 9.73 -4.25
C ASN A 80 -37.99 10.68 -3.28
N PRO A 81 -39.33 10.62 -3.23
CA PRO A 81 -40.16 11.56 -2.46
C PRO A 81 -39.89 11.48 -0.95
N GLU A 82 -39.56 10.31 -0.41
CA GLU A 82 -39.27 10.16 1.02
C GLU A 82 -37.94 10.80 1.41
N ALA A 83 -36.92 10.65 0.56
CA ALA A 83 -35.61 11.27 0.74
C ALA A 83 -35.71 12.79 0.69
N LYS A 84 -36.50 13.34 -0.26
CA LYS A 84 -36.81 14.78 -0.34
C LYS A 84 -37.49 15.30 0.93
N LYS A 85 -38.53 14.59 1.41
CA LYS A 85 -39.25 14.96 2.65
C LYS A 85 -38.34 14.94 3.88
N LYS A 86 -37.50 13.92 4.03
CA LYS A 86 -36.51 13.81 5.13
C LYS A 86 -35.47 14.94 5.05
N ALA A 87 -34.94 15.23 3.88
CA ALA A 87 -33.99 16.33 3.67
C ALA A 87 -34.61 17.71 3.98
N GLN A 88 -35.87 17.94 3.61
CA GLN A 88 -36.58 19.18 3.94
C GLN A 88 -36.81 19.34 5.45
N LYS A 89 -37.21 18.28 6.15
CA LYS A 89 -37.35 18.30 7.62
C LYS A 89 -36.02 18.59 8.31
N ALA A 90 -34.93 17.96 7.86
CA ALA A 90 -33.59 18.21 8.38
C ALA A 90 -33.12 19.66 8.16
N LYS A 91 -33.37 20.24 6.98
CA LYS A 91 -33.08 21.65 6.68
C LYS A 91 -33.86 22.61 7.60
N LYS A 92 -35.15 22.34 7.84
CA LYS A 92 -35.98 23.14 8.75
C LYS A 92 -35.44 23.07 10.19
N ALA A 93 -35.11 21.87 10.67
CA ALA A 93 -34.53 21.66 11.99
C ALA A 93 -33.17 22.39 12.14
N LEU A 94 -32.32 22.32 11.13
CA LEU A 94 -31.04 23.03 11.10
C LEU A 94 -31.23 24.55 11.12
N LYS A 95 -32.22 25.08 10.39
CA LYS A 95 -32.53 26.52 10.39
C LYS A 95 -32.96 27.02 11.77
N ILE A 96 -33.77 26.23 12.49
CA ILE A 96 -34.19 26.53 13.85
C ILE A 96 -32.97 26.53 14.79
N ARG A 97 -32.15 25.46 14.76
CA ARG A 97 -30.92 25.38 15.56
C ARG A 97 -29.98 26.55 15.28
N ARG A 98 -29.79 26.91 14.01
CA ARG A 98 -28.96 28.04 13.60
C ARG A 98 -29.49 29.37 14.16
N LYS A 99 -30.80 29.62 14.07
CA LYS A 99 -31.43 30.83 14.62
C LYS A 99 -31.20 30.93 16.13
N ASN A 100 -31.37 29.83 16.85
CA ASN A 100 -31.17 29.80 18.30
C ASN A 100 -29.70 30.01 18.68
N PHE A 101 -28.76 29.39 17.95
CA PHE A 101 -27.32 29.57 18.17
C PHE A 101 -26.86 31.02 17.99
N TYR A 102 -27.29 31.70 16.92
CA TYR A 102 -26.95 33.11 16.73
C TYR A 102 -27.63 34.03 17.74
N ALA A 103 -28.86 33.72 18.16
CA ALA A 103 -29.54 34.49 19.20
C ALA A 103 -28.81 34.43 20.54
N ASP A 104 -28.20 33.28 20.88
CA ASP A 104 -27.42 33.08 22.10
C ASP A 104 -26.09 33.86 22.07
N ILE A 105 -25.38 33.84 20.93
CA ILE A 105 -24.12 34.60 20.77
C ILE A 105 -24.35 36.13 20.78
N LEU A 106 -25.47 36.60 20.24
CA LEU A 106 -25.79 38.03 20.16
C LEU A 106 -26.51 38.56 21.41
N ALA A 107 -26.85 37.71 22.36
CA ALA A 107 -27.44 38.15 23.62
C ALA A 107 -26.39 39.00 24.38
N PRO A 108 -26.75 40.21 24.84
CA PRO A 108 -25.82 41.03 25.60
C PRO A 108 -25.44 40.29 26.89
N VAL A 109 -24.13 40.09 27.08
CA VAL A 109 -23.57 39.52 28.32
C VAL A 109 -23.97 40.45 29.46
N LYS A 110 -24.66 39.90 30.45
CA LYS A 110 -25.11 40.61 31.64
C LYS A 110 -23.94 40.88 32.60
#